data_AF-A0A2I1G374-F1
#
_entry.id   AF-A0A2I1G374-F1
#
_cell.length_a   1.000
_cell.length_b   1.000
_cell.length_c   1.000
_cell.angle_alpha   90.00
_cell.angle_beta   90.00
_cell.angle_gamma   90.00
#
_symmetry.space_group_name_H-M   'P 1'
#
loop_
_entity.id
_entity.type
_entity.pdbx_description
1 polymer ?
#
loop_
_entity_poly.entity_id
_entity_poly.type
_entity_poly.pdbx_seq_one_letter_code
_entity_poly.pdbx_strand_id
1 'polypeptide(L)'
;MISSTAAAIQFTEQLERRFTINNTVRAPSLAGQDLKLFAKSVHKDLTRGSGSRVRSRPTNTRGMLRYLVNKEAEQIGTYNYHLASNFAEVLMKIASDQDKERYKELADHVNDIFRSH
;
A
#
# COMPACT_ATOMS: atom_id res chain seq x y z
N MET A 1 -18.64 -24.22 8.26
CA MET A 1 -17.36 -23.82 7.63
C MET A 1 -17.66 -22.76 6.58
N ILE A 2 -17.03 -21.59 6.64
CA ILE A 2 -17.15 -20.59 5.57
C ILE A 2 -16.28 -21.08 4.40
N SER A 3 -16.85 -21.17 3.20
CA SER A 3 -16.10 -21.53 1.99
C SER A 3 -14.96 -20.52 1.76
N SER A 4 -13.82 -20.96 1.24
CA SER A 4 -12.67 -20.09 0.92
C SER A 4 -13.06 -18.91 0.03
N THR A 5 -14.05 -19.09 -0.86
CA THR A 5 -14.63 -18.03 -1.69
C THR A 5 -15.38 -16.98 -0.86
N ALA A 6 -16.17 -17.40 0.12
CA ALA A 6 -16.93 -16.48 0.97
C ALA A 6 -16.01 -15.65 1.89
N ALA A 7 -14.92 -16.24 2.38
CA ALA A 7 -13.90 -15.50 3.12
C ALA A 7 -13.16 -14.47 2.25
N ALA A 8 -12.88 -14.81 0.98
CA ALA A 8 -12.25 -13.88 0.03
C ALA A 8 -13.16 -12.69 -0.32
N ILE A 9 -14.46 -12.93 -0.49
CA ILE A 9 -15.46 -11.87 -0.73
C ILE A 9 -15.54 -10.96 0.49
N GLN A 10 -15.74 -11.51 1.69
CA GLN A 10 -15.82 -10.72 2.93
C GLN A 10 -14.56 -9.88 3.18
N PHE A 11 -13.37 -10.43 2.91
CA PHE A 11 -12.13 -9.67 3.02
C PHE A 11 -12.09 -8.49 2.04
N THR A 12 -12.47 -8.72 0.79
CA THR A 12 -12.47 -7.68 -0.25
C THR A 12 -13.48 -6.58 0.09
N GLU A 13 -14.67 -6.92 0.57
CA GLU A 13 -15.67 -5.96 1.03
C GLU A 13 -15.17 -5.13 2.22
N GLN A 14 -14.50 -5.76 3.19
CA GLN A 14 -13.93 -5.05 4.33
C GLN A 14 -12.82 -4.08 3.91
N LEU A 15 -11.98 -4.50 2.96
CA LEU A 15 -10.94 -3.65 2.40
C LEU A 15 -11.56 -2.47 1.62
N GLU A 16 -12.56 -2.74 0.78
CA GLU A 16 -13.28 -1.70 0.03
C GLU A 16 -13.90 -0.65 0.96
N ARG A 17 -14.48 -1.07 2.09
CA ARG A 17 -15.00 -0.16 3.12
C ARG A 17 -13.92 0.76 3.69
N ARG A 18 -12.69 0.27 3.91
CA ARG A 18 -11.57 1.10 4.39
C ARG A 18 -11.18 2.21 3.41
N PHE A 19 -11.34 1.94 2.11
CA PHE A 19 -11.00 2.87 1.03
C PHE A 19 -12.19 3.64 0.48
N THR A 20 -13.38 3.50 1.08
CA THR A 20 -14.57 4.25 0.69
C THR A 20 -14.67 5.53 1.51
N ILE A 21 -14.63 6.68 0.83
CA ILE A 21 -14.83 8.01 1.42
C ILE A 21 -16.02 8.65 0.71
N ASN A 22 -17.01 9.11 1.47
CA ASN A 22 -18.23 9.71 0.94
C ASN A 22 -18.89 8.83 -0.15
N ASN A 23 -19.09 7.53 0.16
CA ASN A 23 -19.66 6.53 -0.74
C ASN A 23 -18.90 6.31 -2.07
N THR A 24 -17.66 6.78 -2.17
CA THR A 24 -16.80 6.56 -3.34
C THR A 24 -15.54 5.82 -2.92
N VAL A 25 -15.26 4.69 -3.56
CA VAL A 25 -13.97 3.98 -3.42
C VAL A 25 -12.87 4.85 -4.01
N ARG A 26 -11.81 5.12 -3.24
CA ARG A 26 -10.70 5.99 -3.65
C ARG A 26 -9.38 5.42 -3.18
N ALA A 27 -8.33 5.70 -3.94
CA ALA A 27 -6.97 5.42 -3.49
C ALA A 27 -6.65 6.30 -2.25
N PRO A 28 -5.87 5.79 -1.28
CA PRO A 28 -5.53 6.53 -0.06
C PRO A 28 -4.72 7.79 -0.37
N SER A 29 -5.27 8.97 -0.10
CA SER A 29 -4.56 10.22 -0.37
C SER A 29 -3.39 10.43 0.59
N LEU A 30 -2.27 10.95 0.08
CA LEU A 30 -1.10 11.39 0.85
C LEU A 30 -1.01 12.93 0.95
N ALA A 31 -2.12 13.62 0.70
CA ALA A 31 -2.20 15.07 0.83
C ALA A 31 -1.95 15.49 2.28
N GLY A 32 -1.15 16.55 2.48
CA GLY A 32 -0.82 17.07 3.81
C GLY A 32 0.18 16.23 4.64
N GLN A 33 0.60 15.06 4.13
CA GLN A 33 1.58 14.22 4.81
C GLN A 33 3.01 14.64 4.48
N ASP A 34 3.90 14.66 5.49
CA ASP A 34 5.35 14.78 5.30
C ASP A 34 5.89 13.46 4.73
N LEU A 35 6.08 13.42 3.41
CA LEU A 35 6.50 12.21 2.71
C LEU A 35 7.91 11.77 3.07
N LYS A 36 8.80 12.71 3.43
CA LYS A 36 10.18 12.38 3.78
C LYS A 36 10.24 11.70 5.14
N LEU A 37 9.47 12.19 6.11
CA LEU A 37 9.31 11.51 7.40
C LEU A 37 8.62 10.16 7.21
N PHE A 38 7.54 10.12 6.43
CA PHE A 38 6.78 8.90 6.21
C PHE A 38 7.60 7.81 5.52
N ALA A 39 8.43 8.17 4.53
CA ALA A 39 9.33 7.26 3.84
C ALA A 39 10.25 6.48 4.79
N LYS A 40 10.68 7.07 5.92
CA LYS A 40 11.49 6.35 6.93
C LYS A 40 10.70 5.22 7.59
N SER A 41 9.44 5.46 7.92
CA SER A 41 8.55 4.46 8.48
C SER A 41 8.25 3.35 7.46
N VAL A 42 7.99 3.72 6.21
CA VAL A 42 7.80 2.76 5.11
C VAL A 42 9.05 1.90 4.91
N HIS A 43 10.23 2.51 4.84
CA HIS A 43 11.50 1.80 4.72
C HIS A 43 11.72 0.82 5.88
N LYS A 44 11.46 1.25 7.12
CA LYS A 44 11.57 0.39 8.31
C LYS A 44 10.64 -0.82 8.23
N ASP A 45 9.40 -0.63 7.80
CA ASP A 45 8.44 -1.71 7.63
C ASP A 45 8.87 -2.68 6.51
N LEU A 46 9.32 -2.16 5.37
CA LEU A 46 9.75 -2.96 4.23
C LEU A 46 11.03 -3.77 4.48
N THR A 47 11.83 -3.38 5.46
CA THR A 47 13.06 -4.06 5.89
C THR A 47 12.87 -4.92 7.15
N ARG A 48 11.66 -4.93 7.74
CA ARG A 48 11.36 -5.66 8.96
C ARG A 48 11.48 -7.16 8.74
N GLY A 49 12.47 -7.79 9.37
CA GLY A 49 12.71 -9.24 9.32
C GLY A 49 13.62 -9.73 8.19
N SER A 50 14.00 -8.87 7.24
CA SER A 50 14.88 -9.26 6.12
C SER A 50 16.37 -9.06 6.40
N GLY A 51 16.73 -8.52 7.58
CA GLY A 51 18.12 -8.37 8.02
C GLY A 51 18.98 -7.71 6.95
N SER A 52 18.77 -6.43 6.68
CA SER A 52 19.57 -5.66 5.70
C SER A 52 19.65 -6.24 4.28
N ARG A 53 18.83 -7.23 3.89
CA ARG A 53 18.68 -7.57 2.47
C ARG A 53 17.97 -6.41 1.80
N VAL A 54 18.78 -5.44 1.38
CA VAL A 54 18.43 -4.33 0.51
C VAL A 54 17.57 -4.90 -0.59
N ARG A 55 16.34 -4.39 -0.73
CA ARG A 55 15.46 -4.81 -1.83
C ARG A 55 16.27 -4.67 -3.12
N SER A 56 16.41 -5.76 -3.87
CA SER A 56 17.17 -5.76 -5.12
C SER A 56 16.55 -4.87 -6.21
N ARG A 57 15.30 -4.43 -6.00
CA ARG A 57 14.57 -3.57 -6.93
C ARG A 57 14.02 -2.35 -6.21
N PRO A 58 14.19 -1.14 -6.79
CA PRO A 58 13.55 0.06 -6.27
C PRO A 58 12.03 -0.12 -6.27
N THR A 59 11.38 0.50 -5.30
CA THR A 59 9.93 0.60 -5.26
C THR A 59 9.44 1.68 -6.22
N ASN A 60 8.16 1.65 -6.56
CA ASN A 60 7.55 2.60 -7.49
C ASN A 60 6.14 2.97 -7.00
N THR A 61 5.43 3.81 -7.75
CA THR A 61 4.05 4.24 -7.47
C THR A 61 3.14 3.07 -7.10
N ARG A 62 3.14 1.99 -7.89
CA ARG A 62 2.35 0.77 -7.59
C ARG A 62 2.80 0.10 -6.30
N GLY A 63 4.12 0.02 -6.08
CA GLY A 63 4.71 -0.52 -4.86
C GLY A 63 4.28 0.23 -3.60
N MET A 64 4.19 1.56 -3.67
CA MET A 64 3.71 2.39 -2.55
C MET A 64 2.23 2.21 -2.30
N LEU A 65 1.40 2.22 -3.34
CA LEU A 65 -0.04 1.96 -3.18
C LEU A 65 -0.30 0.56 -2.60
N ARG A 66 0.38 -0.48 -3.11
CA ARG A 66 0.31 -1.84 -2.56
C ARG A 66 0.74 -1.89 -1.09
N TYR A 67 1.79 -1.16 -0.71
CA TYR A 67 2.21 -1.07 0.69
C TYR A 67 1.08 -0.52 1.57
N LEU A 68 0.45 0.59 1.18
CA LEU A 68 -0.66 1.19 1.94
C LEU A 68 -1.85 0.24 2.07
N VAL A 69 -2.24 -0.40 0.97
CA VAL A 69 -3.35 -1.38 0.96
C VAL A 69 -3.03 -2.60 1.83
N ASN A 70 -1.79 -3.08 1.79
CA ASN A 70 -1.35 -4.19 2.66
C ASN A 70 -1.36 -3.80 4.14
N LYS A 71 -1.01 -2.56 4.49
CA LYS A 71 -1.08 -2.08 5.89
C LYS A 71 -2.51 -2.07 6.42
N GLU A 72 -3.48 -1.68 5.59
CA GLU A 72 -4.91 -1.77 5.96
C GLU A 72 -5.38 -3.23 6.05
N ALA A 73 -4.93 -4.10 5.13
CA ALA A 73 -5.24 -5.53 5.19
C ALA A 73 -4.71 -6.19 6.48
N GLU A 74 -3.49 -5.84 6.91
CA GLU A 74 -2.91 -6.29 8.19
C GLU A 74 -3.78 -5.85 9.38
N GLN A 75 -4.31 -4.62 9.36
CA GLN A 75 -5.21 -4.13 10.43
C GLN A 75 -6.56 -4.85 10.47
N ILE A 76 -7.03 -5.37 9.33
CA ILE A 76 -8.23 -6.22 9.25
C ILE A 76 -7.96 -7.62 9.84
N GLY A 77 -6.68 -7.97 10.10
CA GLY A 77 -6.29 -9.26 10.67
C GLY A 77 -6.17 -10.38 9.65
N THR A 78 -6.12 -10.05 8.35
CA THR A 78 -6.04 -11.04 7.27
C THR A 78 -4.78 -10.83 6.43
N TYR A 79 -3.94 -11.87 6.35
CA TYR A 79 -2.68 -11.85 5.59
C TYR A 79 -2.85 -12.23 4.10
N ASN A 80 -4.02 -11.95 3.50
CA ASN A 80 -4.26 -12.29 2.10
C ASN A 80 -3.66 -11.23 1.16
N TYR A 81 -2.33 -11.20 1.11
CA TYR A 81 -1.55 -10.23 0.34
C TYR A 81 -1.83 -10.28 -1.16
N HIS A 82 -2.25 -11.44 -1.68
CA HIS A 82 -2.63 -11.58 -3.08
C HIS A 82 -3.89 -10.76 -3.39
N LEU A 83 -4.95 -10.90 -2.59
CA LEU A 83 -6.18 -10.11 -2.76
C LEU A 83 -5.94 -8.62 -2.53
N ALA A 84 -5.17 -8.26 -1.50
CA ALA A 84 -4.79 -6.87 -1.25
C ALA A 84 -4.00 -6.26 -2.43
N SER A 85 -3.09 -7.03 -3.03
CA SER A 85 -2.35 -6.60 -4.22
C SER A 85 -3.26 -6.40 -5.44
N ASN A 86 -4.24 -7.29 -5.65
CA ASN A 86 -5.21 -7.14 -6.73
C ASN A 86 -6.09 -5.90 -6.52
N PHE A 87 -6.54 -5.65 -5.28
CA PHE A 87 -7.32 -4.47 -4.95
C PHE A 87 -6.50 -3.17 -5.15
N ALA A 88 -5.22 -3.18 -4.80
CA ALA A 88 -4.33 -2.05 -5.09
C ALA A 88 -4.22 -1.73 -6.60
N GLU A 89 -4.25 -2.74 -7.48
CA GLU A 89 -4.29 -2.51 -8.93
C GLU A 89 -5.61 -1.88 -9.39
N VAL A 90 -6.73 -2.22 -8.74
CA VAL A 90 -8.03 -1.56 -8.99
C VAL A 90 -7.95 -0.10 -8.55
N LEU A 91 -7.47 0.15 -7.33
CA LEU A 91 -7.29 1.51 -6.81
C LEU A 91 -6.35 2.35 -7.68
N MET A 92 -5.30 1.75 -8.25
CA MET A 92 -4.35 2.44 -9.13
C MET A 92 -5.02 2.98 -10.39
N LYS A 93 -6.02 2.27 -10.94
CA LYS A 93 -6.75 2.68 -12.14
C LYS A 93 -7.66 3.89 -11.90
N ILE A 94 -8.17 4.02 -10.67
CA ILE A 94 -9.08 5.12 -10.28
C ILE A 94 -8.37 6.25 -9.55
N ALA A 95 -7.09 6.07 -9.17
CA ALA A 95 -6.29 7.09 -8.53
C ALA A 95 -6.17 8.34 -9.42
N SER A 96 -6.29 9.51 -8.80
CA SER A 96 -6.07 10.78 -9.50
C SER A 96 -4.59 10.92 -9.90
N ASP A 97 -4.28 11.75 -10.88
CA ASP A 97 -2.89 12.00 -11.25
C ASP A 97 -2.11 12.67 -10.13
N GLN A 98 -2.78 13.48 -9.30
CA GLN A 98 -2.19 14.04 -8.09
C GLN A 98 -1.81 12.95 -7.08
N ASP A 99 -2.68 11.97 -6.82
CA ASP A 99 -2.36 10.86 -5.91
C ASP A 99 -1.19 10.03 -6.47
N LYS A 100 -1.18 9.76 -7.78
CA LYS A 100 -0.10 9.03 -8.44
C LYS A 100 1.25 9.75 -8.31
N GLU A 101 1.28 11.07 -8.48
CA GLU A 101 2.52 11.84 -8.30
C GLU A 101 2.99 11.79 -6.85
N ARG A 102 2.07 11.88 -5.88
CA ARG A 102 2.42 11.76 -4.45
C ARG A 102 2.94 10.37 -4.08
N TYR A 103 2.38 9.30 -4.64
CA TYR A 103 2.92 7.96 -4.48
C TYR A 103 4.29 7.80 -5.13
N LYS A 104 4.54 8.48 -6.25
CA LYS A 104 5.85 8.49 -6.92
C LYS A 104 6.88 9.23 -6.06
N GLU A 105 6.57 10.42 -5.55
CA GLU A 105 7.43 11.16 -4.62
C GLU A 105 7.78 10.34 -3.38
N LEU A 106 6.79 9.65 -2.79
CA LEU A 106 7.03 8.75 -1.67
C LEU A 106 7.97 7.60 -2.06
N ALA A 107 7.76 7.00 -3.24
CA ALA A 107 8.62 5.93 -3.73
C ALA A 107 10.06 6.41 -3.90
N ASP A 108 10.27 7.61 -4.44
CA ASP A 108 11.58 8.21 -4.62
C ASP A 108 12.28 8.43 -3.29
N HIS A 109 11.59 9.01 -2.29
CA HIS A 109 12.15 9.14 -0.95
C HIS A 109 12.51 7.81 -0.29
N VAL A 110 11.67 6.78 -0.45
CA VAL A 110 11.97 5.43 0.08
C VAL A 110 13.20 4.84 -0.62
N ASN A 111 13.28 4.99 -1.95
CA ASN A 111 14.42 4.50 -2.73
C ASN A 111 15.72 5.22 -2.38
N ASP A 112 15.68 6.52 -2.10
CA ASP A 112 16.86 7.27 -1.69
C ASP A 112 17.40 6.80 -0.34
N ILE A 113 16.51 6.40 0.60
CA ILE A 113 16.93 5.77 1.85
C ILE A 113 17.64 4.44 1.55
N PHE A 114 17.11 3.61 0.64
CA PHE A 114 17.76 2.35 0.24
C PHE A 114 19.11 2.55 -0.47
N ARG A 115 19.32 3.65 -1.19
CA ARG A 115 20.60 3.95 -1.88
C ARG A 115 21.67 4.53 -0.95
N SER A 116 21.25 5.12 0.17
CA SER A 116 22.14 5.79 1.12
C SER A 116 22.73 4.85 2.17
N HIS A 117 22.39 3.55 2.11
CA HIS A 117 22.80 2.48 3.02
C HIS A 117 23.28 1.26 2.23
#